data_AF-G2QR44-F1
#
_entry.id   AF-G2QR44-F1
#
_cell.length_a   1.000
_cell.length_b   1.000
_cell.length_c   1.000
_cell.angle_alpha   90.00
_cell.angle_beta   90.00
_cell.angle_gamma   90.00
#
_symmetry.space_group_name_H-M   'P 1'
#
loop_
_entity.id
_entity.type
_entity.pdbx_description
1 polymer ?
#
loop_
_entity_poly.entity_id
_entity_poly.type
_entity_poly.pdbx_seq_one_letter_code
_entity_poly.pdbx_strand_id
1 'polypeptide(L)' 'GYPIVVVVDGGSKFKGEVKEILYKLGIKRVIILLYNSYINGVNEASYIPIATLFIKMTNSIRKR' A
#
# COMPACT_ATOMS: atom_id res chain seq x y z
N GLY A 1 -1.97 -14.24 -7.62
CA GLY A 1 -1.76 -13.77 -9.01
C GLY A 1 -0.39 -13.14 -9.12
N TYR A 2 0.21 -13.11 -10.32
CA TYR A 2 1.50 -12.48 -10.57
C TYR A 2 1.30 -11.10 -11.22
N PRO A 3 1.64 -9.99 -10.55
CA PRO A 3 1.38 -8.66 -11.07
C PRO A 3 2.42 -8.26 -12.12
N ILE A 4 1.93 -7.70 -13.24
CA ILE A 4 2.80 -7.12 -14.29
C ILE A 4 3.19 -5.68 -13.92
N VAL A 5 2.35 -4.99 -13.14
CA VAL A 5 2.53 -3.60 -12.72
C VAL A 5 2.22 -3.47 -11.23
N VAL A 6 3.02 -2.67 -10.52
CA VAL A 6 2.77 -2.28 -9.14
C VAL A 6 2.80 -0.75 -9.05
N VAL A 7 1.72 -0.17 -8.55
CA VAL A 7 1.59 1.26 -8.29
C VAL A 7 1.91 1.52 -6.82
N VAL A 8 2.85 2.43 -6.56
CA VAL A 8 3.36 2.72 -5.21
C VAL A 8 3.49 4.21 -4.99
N ASP A 9 3.34 4.63 -3.73
CA ASP A 9 3.64 6.00 -3.34
C ASP A 9 5.14 6.29 -3.41
N GLY A 10 5.51 7.58 -3.48
CA GLY A 10 6.89 8.06 -3.48
C GLY A 10 7.70 7.81 -2.19
N GLY A 11 7.24 6.92 -1.31
CA GLY A 11 7.89 6.57 -0.05
C GLY A 11 9.29 5.99 -0.23
N SER A 12 10.18 6.28 0.74
CA SER A 12 11.59 5.90 0.69
C SER A 12 11.81 4.39 0.51
N LYS A 13 10.98 3.56 1.15
CA LYS A 13 11.03 2.09 1.04
C LYS A 13 10.96 1.60 -0.42
N PHE A 14 10.20 2.28 -1.27
CA PHE A 14 10.04 1.90 -2.67
C PHE A 14 11.16 2.40 -3.57
N LYS A 15 12.08 3.25 -3.08
CA LYS A 15 13.20 3.81 -3.86
C LYS A 15 14.47 2.95 -3.81
N GLY A 16 14.65 2.16 -2.75
CA GLY A 16 15.83 1.30 -2.52
C GLY A 16 15.64 -0.13 -3.03
N GLU A 17 15.89 -1.12 -2.17
CA GLU A 17 15.90 -2.56 -2.48
C GLU A 17 14.65 -3.06 -3.22
N VAL A 18 13.46 -2.54 -2.86
CA VAL A 18 12.21 -2.92 -3.51
C VAL A 18 12.23 -2.59 -5.02
N LYS A 19 12.89 -1.51 -5.42
CA LYS A 19 13.09 -1.17 -6.85
C LYS A 19 13.86 -2.28 -7.57
N GLU A 20 14.94 -2.75 -6.97
CA GLU A 20 15.80 -3.77 -7.58
C GLU A 20 15.09 -5.12 -7.66
N ILE A 21 14.34 -5.49 -6.62
CA ILE A 21 13.54 -6.71 -6.60
C ILE A 21 12.49 -6.68 -7.72
N LEU A 22 11.72 -5.59 -7.82
CA LEU A 22 10.71 -5.44 -8.88
C LEU A 22 11.33 -5.49 -10.27
N TYR A 23 12.50 -4.87 -10.46
CA TYR A 23 13.24 -4.92 -11.71
C TYR A 23 13.69 -6.34 -12.07
N LYS A 24 14.28 -7.08 -11.11
CA LYS A 24 14.70 -8.49 -11.31
C LYS A 24 13.52 -9.41 -11.65
N LEU A 25 12.33 -9.10 -11.13
CA LEU A 25 11.10 -9.82 -11.43
C LEU A 25 10.43 -9.35 -12.74
N GLY A 26 10.97 -8.34 -13.44
CA GLY A 26 10.34 -7.82 -14.66
C GLY A 26 9.01 -7.10 -14.41
N ILE A 27 8.76 -6.67 -13.17
CA ILE A 27 7.52 -6.02 -12.75
C ILE A 27 7.68 -4.50 -12.91
N LYS A 28 6.77 -3.86 -13.63
CA LYS A 28 6.82 -2.41 -13.84
C LYS A 28 6.37 -1.66 -12.57
N ARG A 29 7.24 -0.81 -12.04
CA ARG A 29 6.92 0.08 -10.93
C ARG A 29 6.42 1.43 -11.44
N VAL A 30 5.23 1.85 -10.99
CA VAL A 30 4.68 3.20 -11.24
C VAL A 30 4.67 3.96 -9.92
N ILE A 31 5.35 5.11 -9.87
CA ILE A 31 5.34 6.00 -8.70
C ILE A 31 4.27 7.07 -8.92
N ILE A 32 3.32 7.16 -8.00
CA ILE A 32 2.30 8.22 -8.01
C ILE A 32 2.80 9.47 -7.30
N LEU A 33 2.28 10.62 -7.73
CA LEU A 33 2.69 11.92 -7.22
C LEU A 33 2.39 12.03 -5.72
N LEU A 34 3.31 12.65 -4.98
CA LEU A 34 3.15 12.86 -3.54
C LEU A 34 1.87 13.66 -3.26
N TYR A 35 1.17 13.28 -2.19
CA TYR A 35 -0.04 13.96 -1.68
C TYR A 35 -1.22 14.01 -2.66
N ASN A 36 -1.24 13.14 -3.68
CA ASN A 36 -2.42 12.97 -4.54
C ASN A 36 -3.11 11.64 -4.23
N SER A 37 -3.79 11.61 -3.08
CA SER A 37 -4.50 10.43 -2.58
C SER A 37 -5.60 9.94 -3.53
N TYR A 38 -6.12 10.83 -4.38
CA TYR A 38 -7.13 10.51 -5.38
C TYR A 38 -6.64 9.47 -6.41
N ILE A 39 -5.34 9.44 -6.73
CA ILE A 39 -4.78 8.46 -7.68
C ILE A 39 -4.74 7.05 -7.07
N ASN A 40 -4.65 6.94 -5.75
CA ASN A 40 -4.63 5.66 -5.03
C ASN A 40 -5.94 5.37 -4.29
N GLY A 41 -7.05 6.01 -4.71
CA GLY A 41 -8.33 5.97 -4.00
C GLY A 41 -8.88 4.56 -3.77
N VAL A 42 -8.55 3.60 -4.65
CA VAL A 42 -8.92 2.18 -4.47
C VAL A 42 -8.22 1.58 -3.24
N ASN A 43 -6.94 1.84 -3.06
CA ASN A 43 -6.19 1.36 -1.88
C ASN A 43 -6.66 2.06 -0.62
N GLU A 44 -6.89 3.38 -0.68
CA GLU A 44 -7.33 4.16 0.49
C GLU A 44 -8.75 3.75 0.93
N ALA A 45 -9.68 3.57 0.00
CA ALA A 45 -11.02 3.07 0.28
C ALA A 45 -11.02 1.65 0.86
N SER A 46 -10.11 0.79 0.38
CA SER A 46 -9.95 -0.57 0.90
C SER A 46 -9.30 -0.59 2.29
N TYR A 47 -8.49 0.42 2.63
CA TYR A 47 -7.79 0.48 3.91
C TYR A 47 -8.73 0.83 5.07
N ILE A 48 -9.72 1.68 4.85
CA ILE A 48 -10.71 2.10 5.86
C ILE A 48 -11.38 0.92 6.59
N PRO A 49 -12.01 -0.05 5.89
CA PRO A 49 -12.66 -1.17 6.57
C PRO A 49 -11.68 -2.07 7.33
N ILE A 50 -10.46 -2.26 6.80
CA ILE A 50 -9.42 -3.05 7.44
C ILE A 50 -8.97 -2.38 8.75
N ALA A 51 -8.65 -1.09 8.70
CA ALA A 51 -8.26 -0.32 9.88
C ALA A 51 -9.39 -0.30 10.92
N THR A 52 -10.64 -0.12 10.49
CA THR A 52 -11.83 -0.15 11.36
C THR A 52 -11.98 -1.50 12.06
N LEU A 53 -11.77 -2.60 11.33
CA LEU A 53 -11.81 -3.95 11.91
C LEU A 53 -10.74 -4.12 13.00
N PHE A 54 -9.50 -3.72 12.71
CA PHE A 54 -8.41 -3.79 13.69
C PHE A 54 -8.70 -2.96 14.94
N ILE A 55 -9.19 -1.73 14.78
CA ILE A 55 -9.58 -0.84 15.89
C ILE A 55 -10.67 -1.47 16.73
N LYS A 56 -11.70 -2.08 16.10
CA LYS A 56 -12.78 -2.75 16.81
C LYS A 56 -12.26 -3.93 17.63
N MET A 57 -11.37 -4.74 17.06
CA MET A 57 -10.75 -5.86 17.78
C MET A 57 -9.91 -5.36 18.96
N THR A 58 -9.03 -4.37 18.77
CA THR A 58 -8.19 -3.83 19.86
C THR A 58 -9.00 -3.14 20.94
N ASN A 59 -10.03 -2.37 20.59
CA ASN A 59 -10.91 -1.75 21.59
C ASN A 59 -11.76 -2.78 22.33
N SER A 60 -12.11 -3.91 21.70
CA SER A 60 -12.78 -5.01 22.40
C SER A 60 -11.84 -5.75 23.37
N ILE A 61 -10.55 -5.87 23.03
CA ILE A 61 -9.51 -6.45 23.89
C ILE A 61 -9.28 -5.55 25.12
N ARG A 62 -9.25 -4.22 24.95
CA ARG A 62 -9.03 -3.27 26.06
C ARG A 62 -10.19 -3.16 27.04
N LYS A 63 -11.42 -3.52 26.64
CA LYS A 63 -12.61 -3.48 27.51
C LYS A 63 -12.84 -4.76 28.33
N ARG A 64 -12.03 -5.80 28.13
CA ARG A 64 -12.05 -7.04 28.90
C ARG A 64 -11.11 -6.93 30.09
#